data_AF-A0A0W0RRN4-F1
#
_entry.id   AF-A0A0W0RRN4-F1
#
_cell.length_a   1.000
_cell.length_b   1.000
_cell.length_c   1.000
_cell.angle_alpha   90.00
_cell.angle_beta   90.00
_cell.angle_gamma   90.00
#
_symmetry.space_group_name_H-M   'P 1'
#
loop_
_entity.id
_entity.type
_entity.pdbx_description
1 polymer ?
#
loop_
_entity_poly.entity_id
_entity_poly.type
_entity_poly.pdbx_seq_one_letter_code
_entity_poly.pdbx_strand_id
1 'polypeptide(L)'
;MKRFFKSTKQRISFDEYIQNTLITAKRIIEISPGKQRYTSAQFEMALIGFADLKTLKQEMDEDIEVVFPKSLERDWLVGFDWLDLAVHYGDEDAIEYFKNNMKNEVFSTVYKKYKEDCRPDCALQYHENISKTHSLV
;
A
#
# COMPACT_ATOMS: atom_id res chain seq x y z
N MET A 1 13.76 36.23 -16.05
CA MET A 1 13.23 35.51 -14.86
C MET A 1 12.10 34.60 -15.30
N LYS A 2 12.29 33.28 -15.34
CA LYS A 2 11.21 32.32 -15.64
C LYS A 2 10.31 32.23 -14.40
N ARG A 3 9.09 32.75 -14.50
CA ARG A 3 8.04 32.53 -13.49
C ARG A 3 7.68 31.05 -13.52
N PHE A 4 8.11 30.29 -12.51
CA PHE A 4 7.58 28.98 -12.23
C PHE A 4 6.13 29.18 -11.76
N PHE A 5 5.17 29.05 -12.67
CA PHE A 5 3.78 28.86 -12.28
C PHE A 5 3.71 27.48 -11.62
N LYS A 6 3.71 27.42 -10.29
CA LYS A 6 3.22 26.22 -9.60
C LYS A 6 1.77 26.05 -10.05
N SER A 7 1.43 24.91 -10.65
CA SER A 7 0.04 24.57 -10.91
C SER A 7 -0.71 24.66 -9.57
N THR A 8 -1.95 25.15 -9.60
CA THR A 8 -2.76 25.14 -8.38
C THR A 8 -3.09 23.69 -8.10
N LYS A 9 -2.62 23.15 -6.97
CA LYS A 9 -2.91 21.76 -6.58
C LYS A 9 -4.41 21.52 -6.63
N GLN A 10 -4.82 20.41 -7.24
CA GLN A 10 -6.22 20.05 -7.25
C GLN A 10 -6.62 19.58 -5.86
N ARG A 11 -7.53 20.32 -5.22
CA ARG A 11 -8.04 19.95 -3.90
C ARG A 11 -9.25 19.03 -4.04
N ILE A 12 -9.15 17.81 -3.51
CA ILE A 12 -10.20 16.78 -3.60
C ILE A 12 -10.59 16.26 -2.20
N SER A 13 -11.79 15.67 -2.11
CA SER A 13 -12.22 14.98 -0.88
C SER A 13 -11.50 13.64 -0.72
N PHE A 14 -11.45 13.11 0.50
CA PHE A 14 -10.88 11.77 0.74
C PHE A 14 -11.67 10.67 0.03
N ASP A 15 -13.00 10.78 -0.03
CA ASP A 15 -13.84 9.81 -0.74
C ASP A 15 -13.57 9.84 -2.25
N GLU A 16 -13.43 11.02 -2.83
CA GLU A 16 -13.07 11.19 -4.24
C GLU A 16 -11.69 10.59 -4.53
N TYR A 17 -10.72 10.83 -3.64
CA TYR A 17 -9.41 10.23 -3.73
C TYR A 17 -9.48 8.69 -3.69
N ILE A 18 -10.17 8.09 -2.72
CA ILE A 18 -10.36 6.63 -2.64
C ILE A 18 -10.97 6.08 -3.94
N GLN A 19 -12.02 6.72 -4.47
CA GLN A 19 -12.66 6.23 -5.70
C GLN A 19 -11.72 6.30 -6.90
N ASN A 20 -10.99 7.40 -7.06
CA ASN A 20 -10.04 7.58 -8.16
C ASN A 20 -8.88 6.58 -8.07
N THR A 21 -8.33 6.39 -6.87
CA THR A 21 -7.27 5.40 -6.59
C THR A 21 -7.80 3.99 -6.86
N LEU A 22 -9.01 3.64 -6.41
CA LEU A 22 -9.61 2.32 -6.64
C LEU A 22 -9.82 2.02 -8.13
N ILE A 23 -10.33 2.98 -8.91
CA ILE A 23 -10.51 2.84 -10.36
C ILE A 23 -9.15 2.55 -11.02
N THR A 24 -8.11 3.28 -10.61
CA THR A 24 -6.76 3.12 -11.15
C THR A 24 -6.17 1.76 -10.77
N ALA A 25 -6.31 1.35 -9.51
CA ALA A 25 -5.85 0.06 -8.99
C ALA A 25 -6.49 -1.11 -9.75
N LYS A 26 -7.80 -1.03 -10.05
CA LYS A 26 -8.50 -2.07 -10.83
C LYS A 26 -8.07 -2.12 -12.29
N ARG A 27 -7.86 -0.96 -12.93
CA ARG A 27 -7.42 -0.90 -14.33
C ARG A 27 -6.06 -1.57 -14.55
N ILE A 28 -5.16 -1.48 -13.58
CA ILE A 28 -3.86 -2.17 -13.63
C ILE A 28 -4.06 -3.68 -13.78
N ILE A 29 -4.96 -4.26 -12.97
CA ILE A 29 -5.29 -5.70 -12.99
C ILE A 29 -5.82 -6.10 -14.38
N GLU A 30 -6.67 -5.27 -14.97
CA GLU A 30 -7.39 -5.57 -16.21
C GLU A 30 -6.55 -5.36 -17.48
N ILE A 31 -5.69 -4.32 -17.54
CA ILE A 31 -5.14 -3.80 -18.80
C ILE A 31 -3.62 -4.01 -18.94
N SER A 32 -2.87 -4.12 -17.84
CA SER A 32 -1.41 -4.25 -17.91
C SER A 32 -0.83 -5.10 -16.76
N PRO A 33 -1.15 -6.40 -16.72
CA PRO A 33 -0.53 -7.32 -15.76
C PRO A 33 0.99 -7.32 -15.96
N GLY A 34 1.73 -6.90 -14.91
CA GLY A 34 3.20 -7.02 -14.86
C GLY A 34 4.01 -5.81 -15.37
N LYS A 35 3.42 -4.61 -15.52
CA LYS A 35 4.19 -3.38 -15.78
C LYS A 35 3.76 -2.25 -14.84
N GLN A 36 4.30 -2.24 -13.64
CA GLN A 36 4.32 -1.04 -12.79
C GLN A 36 5.75 -0.50 -12.71
N ARG A 37 5.90 0.80 -12.93
CA ARG A 37 7.20 1.51 -12.94
C ARG A 37 7.36 2.50 -11.77
N TYR A 38 6.29 2.74 -11.02
CA TYR A 38 6.19 3.65 -9.87
C TYR A 38 5.13 3.13 -8.90
N THR A 39 5.12 3.64 -7.65
CA THR A 39 4.16 3.27 -6.61
C THR A 39 2.75 3.21 -7.13
N SER A 40 2.13 2.07 -6.90
CA SER A 40 0.88 1.74 -7.55
C SER A 40 -0.31 2.17 -6.70
N ALA A 41 -1.40 2.50 -7.38
CA ALA A 41 -2.69 2.73 -6.75
C ALA A 41 -3.14 1.55 -5.86
N GLN A 42 -2.64 0.33 -6.10
CA GLN A 42 -2.87 -0.83 -5.21
C GLN A 42 -2.19 -0.62 -3.86
N PHE A 43 -0.95 -0.13 -3.84
CA PHE A 43 -0.25 0.17 -2.59
C PHE A 43 -0.92 1.33 -1.84
N GLU A 44 -1.34 2.40 -2.53
CA GLU A 44 -2.13 3.47 -1.91
C GLU A 44 -3.43 2.94 -1.26
N MET A 45 -4.15 2.04 -1.93
CA MET A 45 -5.33 1.37 -1.35
C MET A 45 -4.99 0.53 -0.12
N ALA A 46 -3.83 -0.14 -0.10
CA ALA A 46 -3.36 -0.87 1.07
C ALA A 46 -3.12 0.06 2.26
N LEU A 47 -2.46 1.21 2.03
CA LEU A 47 -2.20 2.21 3.06
C LEU A 47 -3.49 2.84 3.60
N ILE A 48 -4.50 3.04 2.75
CA ILE A 48 -5.85 3.42 3.18
C ILE A 48 -6.44 2.34 4.11
N GLY A 49 -6.37 1.06 3.74
CA GLY A 49 -6.84 -0.05 4.58
C GLY A 49 -6.12 -0.12 5.94
N PHE A 50 -4.80 0.06 5.96
CA PHE A 50 -4.01 0.10 7.20
C PHE A 50 -4.22 1.39 8.03
N ALA A 51 -4.96 2.36 7.50
CA ALA A 51 -5.06 3.71 8.04
C ALA A 51 -3.68 4.39 8.25
N ASP A 52 -2.71 4.07 7.40
CA ASP A 52 -1.36 4.64 7.44
C ASP A 52 -1.30 5.93 6.62
N LEU A 53 -1.98 6.96 7.13
CA LEU A 53 -2.08 8.26 6.47
C LEU A 53 -0.74 8.98 6.34
N LYS A 54 0.28 8.55 7.09
CA LYS A 54 1.62 9.15 7.01
C LYS A 54 2.32 8.71 5.74
N THR A 55 2.42 7.39 5.52
CA THR A 55 3.02 6.86 4.30
C THR A 55 2.16 7.18 3.09
N LEU A 56 0.83 7.13 3.20
CA LEU A 56 -0.07 7.48 2.09
C LEU A 56 0.22 8.87 1.52
N LYS A 57 0.46 9.87 2.38
CA LYS A 57 0.79 11.23 1.95
C LYS A 57 2.15 11.37 1.25
N GLN A 58 3.05 10.42 1.46
CA GLN A 58 4.35 10.37 0.78
C GLN A 58 4.21 9.76 -0.61
N GLU A 59 3.27 8.82 -0.77
CA GLU A 59 2.97 8.16 -2.05
C GLU A 59 2.07 8.98 -2.97
N MET A 60 1.21 9.82 -2.40
CA MET A 60 0.31 10.66 -3.16
C MET A 60 1.02 11.59 -4.16
N ASP A 61 0.38 11.76 -5.31
CA ASP A 61 0.80 12.74 -6.32
C ASP A 61 0.95 14.16 -5.71
N GLU A 62 2.09 14.79 -5.98
CA GLU A 62 2.39 16.13 -5.48
C GLU A 62 1.41 17.20 -5.98
N ASP A 63 0.72 16.96 -7.10
CA ASP A 63 -0.23 17.88 -7.71
C ASP A 63 -1.64 17.81 -7.07
N ILE A 64 -1.90 16.85 -6.19
CA ILE A 64 -3.18 16.74 -5.47
C ILE A 64 -3.06 17.17 -4.00
N GLU A 65 -4.13 17.75 -3.48
CA GLU A 65 -4.29 18.03 -2.06
C GLU A 65 -5.57 17.36 -1.56
N VAL A 66 -5.44 16.35 -0.71
CA VAL A 66 -6.58 15.58 -0.20
C VAL A 66 -6.99 16.09 1.17
N VAL A 67 -8.29 16.34 1.34
CA VAL A 67 -8.89 16.67 2.64
C VAL A 67 -9.16 15.39 3.41
N PHE A 68 -8.19 14.98 4.23
CA PHE A 68 -8.29 13.77 5.04
C PHE A 68 -9.35 13.86 6.15
N PRO A 69 -10.00 12.74 6.49
CA PRO A 69 -10.86 12.66 7.67
C PRO A 69 -10.02 12.81 8.95
N LYS A 70 -10.68 13.16 10.06
CA LYS A 70 -10.02 13.28 11.38
C LYS A 70 -9.51 11.93 11.90
N SER A 71 -10.18 10.86 11.53
CA SER A 71 -9.89 9.48 11.91
C SER A 71 -10.27 8.56 10.77
N LEU A 72 -9.49 7.51 10.57
CA LEU A 72 -9.81 6.43 9.65
C LEU A 72 -9.73 5.13 10.43
N GLU A 73 -10.77 4.29 10.30
CA GLU A 73 -10.75 2.96 10.90
C GLU A 73 -9.83 2.06 10.09
N ARG A 74 -9.08 1.23 10.80
CA ARG A 74 -8.15 0.29 10.19
C ARG A 74 -8.90 -0.98 9.81
N ASP A 75 -8.85 -1.33 8.53
CA ASP A 75 -9.26 -2.63 8.01
C ASP A 75 -8.02 -3.40 7.54
N TRP A 76 -7.53 -4.26 8.43
CA TRP A 76 -6.34 -5.06 8.16
C TRP A 76 -6.51 -6.02 6.99
N LEU A 77 -7.69 -6.62 6.81
CA LEU A 77 -7.92 -7.59 5.76
C LEU A 77 -7.84 -6.90 4.40
N VAL A 78 -8.56 -5.78 4.24
CA VAL A 78 -8.50 -4.97 3.02
C VAL A 78 -7.08 -4.46 2.78
N GLY A 79 -6.38 -4.01 3.82
CA GLY A 79 -4.99 -3.59 3.71
C GLY A 79 -4.08 -4.68 3.18
N PHE A 80 -4.18 -5.91 3.73
CA PHE A 80 -3.36 -7.03 3.29
C PHE A 80 -3.72 -7.56 1.90
N ASP A 81 -5.00 -7.58 1.52
CA ASP A 81 -5.41 -7.96 0.18
C ASP A 81 -4.77 -7.02 -0.86
N TRP A 82 -4.88 -5.71 -0.67
CA TRP A 82 -4.29 -4.75 -1.60
C TRP A 82 -2.76 -4.76 -1.57
N LEU A 83 -2.14 -4.95 -0.41
CA LEU A 83 -0.69 -5.06 -0.30
C LEU A 83 -0.17 -6.30 -1.03
N ASP A 84 -0.87 -7.44 -0.89
CA ASP A 84 -0.54 -8.68 -1.59
C ASP A 84 -0.60 -8.50 -3.11
N LEU A 85 -1.63 -7.82 -3.61
CA LEU A 85 -1.75 -7.48 -5.02
C LEU A 85 -0.60 -6.58 -5.50
N ALA A 86 -0.27 -5.52 -4.76
CA ALA A 86 0.84 -4.62 -5.12
C ALA A 86 2.18 -5.39 -5.18
N VAL A 87 2.44 -6.22 -4.18
CA VAL A 87 3.64 -7.07 -4.11
C VAL A 87 3.68 -8.12 -5.23
N HIS A 88 2.54 -8.73 -5.54
CA HIS A 88 2.43 -9.69 -6.65
C HIS A 88 2.85 -9.08 -7.99
N TYR A 89 2.52 -7.81 -8.23
CA TYR A 89 2.92 -7.08 -9.44
C TYR A 89 4.33 -6.45 -9.36
N GLY A 90 5.05 -6.67 -8.27
CA GLY A 90 6.45 -6.27 -8.11
C GLY A 90 6.65 -4.81 -7.69
N ASP A 91 5.67 -4.20 -7.01
CA ASP A 91 5.81 -2.85 -6.45
C ASP A 91 6.89 -2.83 -5.35
N GLU A 92 8.04 -2.21 -5.64
CA GLU A 92 9.22 -2.22 -4.77
C GLU A 92 8.96 -1.50 -3.44
N ASP A 93 8.19 -0.42 -3.46
CA ASP A 93 7.84 0.35 -2.26
C ASP A 93 6.85 -0.42 -1.37
N ALA A 94 5.90 -1.15 -1.98
CA ALA A 94 5.03 -2.08 -1.24
C ALA A 94 5.82 -3.23 -0.60
N ILE A 95 6.80 -3.80 -1.32
CA ILE A 95 7.69 -4.85 -0.80
C ILE A 95 8.53 -4.32 0.36
N GLU A 96 9.10 -3.13 0.24
CA GLU A 96 9.87 -2.50 1.30
C GLU A 96 8.99 -2.18 2.52
N TYR A 97 7.80 -1.62 2.29
CA TYR A 97 6.81 -1.36 3.33
C TYR A 97 6.48 -2.61 4.13
N PHE A 98 6.20 -3.73 3.45
CA PHE A 98 5.93 -5.02 4.09
C PHE A 98 7.13 -5.47 4.93
N LYS A 99 8.33 -5.52 4.36
CA LYS A 99 9.56 -5.97 5.06
C LYS A 99 9.87 -5.13 6.29
N ASN A 100 9.67 -3.82 6.22
CA ASN A 100 9.89 -2.91 7.33
C ASN A 100 8.83 -3.09 8.42
N ASN A 101 7.56 -3.22 8.05
CA ASN A 101 6.46 -3.42 9.00
C ASN A 101 6.44 -4.81 9.64
N MET A 102 7.06 -5.82 9.04
CA MET A 102 7.23 -7.14 9.67
C MET A 102 8.04 -7.10 10.98
N LYS A 103 8.77 -6.01 11.26
CA LYS A 103 9.42 -5.77 12.56
C LYS A 103 8.45 -5.29 13.65
N ASN A 104 7.24 -4.85 13.27
CA ASN A 104 6.18 -4.45 14.18
C ASN A 104 5.39 -5.69 14.63
N GLU A 105 5.26 -5.87 15.95
CA GLU A 105 4.61 -7.04 16.54
C GLU A 105 3.12 -7.15 16.16
N VAL A 106 2.41 -6.02 16.14
CA VAL A 106 0.98 -5.99 15.79
C VAL A 106 0.81 -6.36 14.32
N PHE A 107 1.55 -5.70 13.42
CA PHE A 107 1.48 -5.97 11.99
C PHE A 107 1.80 -7.44 11.68
N SER A 108 2.92 -7.95 12.21
CA SER A 108 3.35 -9.34 11.97
C SER A 108 2.38 -10.37 12.55
N THR A 109 1.76 -10.10 13.70
CA THR A 109 0.74 -10.98 14.29
C THR A 109 -0.53 -11.04 13.44
N VAL A 110 -1.02 -9.88 12.97
CA VAL A 110 -2.21 -9.85 12.12
C VAL A 110 -1.92 -10.45 10.75
N TYR A 111 -0.74 -10.19 10.18
CA TYR A 111 -0.30 -10.81 8.93
C TYR A 111 -0.28 -12.34 9.01
N LYS A 112 0.24 -12.92 10.11
CA LYS A 112 0.23 -14.39 10.30
C LYS A 112 -1.19 -14.95 10.24
N LYS A 113 -2.15 -14.32 10.92
CA LYS A 113 -3.56 -14.71 10.87
C LYS A 113 -4.14 -14.58 9.46
N TYR A 114 -3.90 -13.45 8.79
CA TYR A 114 -4.31 -13.25 7.40
C TYR A 114 -3.78 -14.36 6.48
N LYS A 115 -2.51 -14.72 6.62
CA LYS A 115 -1.89 -15.80 5.84
C LYS A 115 -2.52 -17.16 6.14
N GLU A 116 -2.69 -17.50 7.42
CA GLU A 116 -3.20 -18.81 7.84
C GLU A 116 -4.69 -19.00 7.51
N ASP A 117 -5.49 -17.97 7.73
CA ASP A 117 -6.95 -18.07 7.68
C ASP A 117 -7.54 -17.63 6.32
N CYS A 118 -6.83 -16.79 5.56
CA CYS A 118 -7.38 -16.17 4.35
C CYS A 118 -6.59 -16.50 3.07
N ARG A 119 -5.26 -16.35 3.07
CA ARG A 119 -4.43 -16.44 1.85
C ARG A 119 -3.09 -17.17 2.10
N PRO A 120 -3.10 -18.51 2.18
CA PRO A 120 -1.92 -19.31 2.46
C PRO A 120 -0.92 -19.40 1.29
N ASP A 121 -1.21 -18.80 0.15
CA ASP A 121 -0.36 -18.73 -1.05
C ASP A 121 -0.08 -17.27 -1.49
N CYS A 122 -0.22 -16.31 -0.58
CA CYS A 122 -0.01 -14.88 -0.87
C CYS A 122 1.44 -14.55 -1.29
N ALA A 123 1.60 -13.59 -2.20
CA ALA A 123 2.88 -13.11 -2.70
C ALA A 123 3.76 -12.49 -1.59
N LEU A 124 3.14 -11.97 -0.53
CA LEU A 124 3.85 -11.45 0.66
C LEU A 124 4.83 -12.47 1.28
N GLN A 125 4.53 -13.78 1.18
CA GLN A 125 5.35 -14.84 1.78
C GLN A 125 6.78 -14.87 1.24
N TYR A 126 6.96 -14.57 -0.04
CA TYR A 126 8.29 -14.54 -0.67
C TYR A 126 9.20 -13.44 -0.11
N HIS A 127 8.62 -12.51 0.65
CA HIS A 127 9.30 -11.37 1.24
C HIS A 127 9.31 -11.39 2.77
N GLU A 128 8.86 -12.48 3.39
CA GLU A 128 9.08 -12.75 4.81
C GLU A 128 10.59 -12.87 5.03
N ASN A 129 11.23 -11.82 5.54
CA ASN A 129 12.59 -11.93 6.06
C ASN A 129 12.54 -12.77 7.34
N ILE A 130 12.49 -14.09 7.19
CA ILE A 130 12.81 -15.02 8.27
C ILE A 130 14.29 -14.81 8.52
N SER A 131 14.63 -13.95 9.48
CA SER A 131 15.90 -14.08 10.17
C SER A 131 15.92 -15.53 10.64
N LYS A 132 16.67 -16.39 9.94
CA LYS A 132 17.01 -17.72 10.42
C LYS A 132 17.81 -17.51 11.69
N THR A 133 17.12 -17.33 12.81
CA THR A 133 17.70 -17.57 14.12
C THR A 133 17.75 -19.08 14.26
N HIS A 134 18.67 -19.71 13.51
CA HIS A 134 19.21 -20.99 13.90
C HIS A 134 20.02 -20.72 15.17
N SER A 135 19.34 -20.77 16.32
CA SER A 135 19.98 -21.19 17.56
C SER A 135 20.46 -22.61 17.32
N LEU A 136 21.72 -22.74 16.91
CA LEU A 136 22.44 -24.01 17.01
C LEU A 136 22.70 -24.23 18.50
N VAL A 137 21.90 -25.13 19.07
CA VAL A 137 22.27 -25.90 20.27
C VAL A 137 23.30 -26.94 19.85
#